data_AF-A0A423GVP9-F1
#
_entry.id   AF-A0A423GVP9-F1
#
_cell.length_a   1.000
_cell.length_b   1.000
_cell.length_c   1.000
_cell.angle_alpha   90.00
_cell.angle_beta   90.00
_cell.angle_gamma   90.00
#
_symmetry.space_group_name_H-M   'P 1'
#
loop_
_entity.id
_entity.type
_entity.pdbx_description
1 polymer ?
#
loop_
_entity_poly.entity_id
_entity_poly.type
_entity_poly.pdbx_seq_one_letter_code
_entity_poly.pdbx_strand_id
1 'polypeptide(L)'
;MNEDRTGSSEQYHENGRSPESYRWEHERKEAKRKEKEINDENERLDNDEKTINAEIEKRKNAHWKQFSQSNNEIRLLIFIHNNTSETIQLIDTDFDVEDMSGCDIPPYEIATMDAKKYFDSNRLSAVTARNQTFIKKFFTYGAGDMKCHFDTTMVVKSSFGVFTTTLTPTWAHQASSMGRKKLVCSSRLRAHVPAAPYSYCLDIHIGQEQ
;
A
#
# COMPACT_ATOMS: atom_id res chain seq x y z
N MET A 1 -55.79 42.59 64.39
CA MET A 1 -54.64 42.06 65.15
C MET A 1 -54.71 40.55 65.07
N ASN A 2 -53.68 39.97 64.44
CA ASN A 2 -53.17 38.59 64.51
C ASN A 2 -54.07 37.47 63.97
N GLU A 3 -53.60 36.49 63.19
CA GLU A 3 -52.26 36.12 62.74
C GLU A 3 -52.45 35.17 61.54
N ASP A 4 -51.91 35.51 60.37
CA ASP A 4 -51.85 34.62 59.22
C ASP A 4 -50.62 33.71 59.35
N ARG A 5 -50.88 32.41 59.43
CA ARG A 5 -49.91 31.32 59.29
C ARG A 5 -49.55 31.16 57.81
N THR A 6 -48.39 31.65 57.39
CA THR A 6 -47.71 31.14 56.20
C THR A 6 -46.60 30.19 56.63
N GLY A 7 -46.89 28.89 56.51
CA GLY A 7 -45.91 27.83 56.69
C GLY A 7 -44.84 27.91 55.61
N SER A 8 -43.60 28.14 56.05
CA SER A 8 -42.40 27.92 55.24
C SER A 8 -42.25 26.41 55.03
N SER A 9 -42.43 25.95 53.81
CA SER A 9 -42.09 24.59 53.38
C SER A 9 -40.68 24.62 52.77
N GLU A 10 -39.66 24.72 53.61
CA GLU A 10 -38.31 24.31 53.23
C GLU A 10 -38.29 22.78 53.16
N GLN A 11 -38.40 22.24 51.94
CA GLN A 11 -38.08 20.84 51.67
C GLN A 11 -36.55 20.68 51.76
N TYR A 12 -36.08 20.27 52.92
CA TYR A 12 -34.73 19.74 53.09
C TYR A 12 -34.65 18.41 52.34
N HIS A 13 -33.95 18.40 51.21
CA HIS A 13 -33.52 17.15 50.59
C HIS A 13 -32.42 16.50 51.45
N GLU A 14 -32.69 15.28 51.87
CA GLU A 14 -32.05 14.51 52.94
C GLU A 14 -30.61 14.02 52.68
N ASN A 15 -29.88 14.61 51.72
CA ASN A 15 -28.47 14.32 51.50
C ASN A 15 -27.78 15.63 51.13
N GLY A 16 -26.92 16.15 52.01
CA GLY A 16 -26.26 17.48 51.90
C GLY A 16 -25.29 17.68 50.72
N ARG A 17 -25.63 17.20 49.52
CA ARG A 17 -24.95 17.47 48.25
C ARG A 17 -25.70 18.53 47.46
N SER A 18 -24.99 19.56 47.05
CA SER A 18 -25.49 20.58 46.12
C SER A 18 -25.98 19.90 44.82
N PRO A 19 -27.08 20.37 44.21
CA PRO A 19 -27.51 19.96 42.87
C PRO A 19 -26.41 20.01 41.81
N GLU A 20 -25.45 20.93 41.95
CA GLU A 20 -24.27 21.01 41.08
C GLU A 20 -23.38 19.77 41.20
N SER A 21 -23.22 19.21 42.41
CA SER A 21 -22.43 17.99 42.64
C SER A 21 -23.01 16.80 41.87
N TYR A 22 -24.33 16.68 41.76
CA TYR A 22 -24.99 15.61 41.01
C TYR A 22 -24.82 15.81 39.49
N ARG A 23 -24.89 17.06 39.02
CA ARG A 23 -24.65 17.40 37.61
C ARG A 23 -23.22 17.05 37.19
N TRP A 24 -22.23 17.45 37.98
CA TRP A 24 -20.83 17.13 37.70
C TRP A 24 -20.54 15.62 37.69
N GLU A 25 -21.16 14.85 38.59
CA GLU A 25 -21.03 13.39 38.58
C GLU A 25 -21.67 12.75 37.35
N HIS A 26 -22.82 13.26 36.89
CA HIS A 26 -23.47 12.79 35.67
C HIS A 26 -22.62 13.08 34.43
N GLU A 27 -22.18 14.33 34.25
CA GLU A 27 -21.33 14.76 33.14
C GLU A 27 -20.02 13.95 33.09
N ARG A 28 -19.40 13.66 34.25
CA ARG A 28 -18.20 12.84 34.33
C ARG A 28 -18.44 11.37 33.95
N LYS A 29 -19.60 10.81 34.31
CA LYS A 29 -19.99 9.45 33.91
C LYS A 29 -20.26 9.37 32.41
N GLU A 30 -20.93 10.37 31.84
CA GLU A 30 -21.16 10.45 30.39
C GLU A 30 -19.86 10.61 29.61
N ALA A 31 -18.94 11.47 30.07
CA ALA A 31 -17.63 11.65 29.44
C ALA A 31 -16.84 10.33 29.41
N LYS A 32 -16.79 9.61 30.54
CA LYS A 32 -16.14 8.29 30.61
C LYS A 32 -16.80 7.26 29.69
N ARG A 33 -18.13 7.30 29.54
CA ARG A 33 -18.84 6.39 28.63
C ARG A 33 -18.47 6.68 27.18
N LYS A 34 -18.46 7.96 26.78
CA LYS A 34 -18.06 8.39 25.43
C LYS A 34 -16.60 8.05 25.12
N GLU A 35 -15.69 8.29 26.07
CA GLU A 35 -14.28 7.94 25.92
C GLU A 35 -14.10 6.42 25.73
N LYS A 36 -14.83 5.61 26.50
CA LYS A 36 -14.82 4.16 26.32
C LYS A 36 -15.39 3.75 24.96
N GLU A 37 -16.52 4.33 24.54
CA GLU A 37 -17.12 4.07 23.23
C GLU A 37 -16.14 4.38 22.08
N ILE A 38 -15.42 5.51 22.15
CA ILE A 38 -14.39 5.90 21.16
C ILE A 38 -13.22 4.92 21.16
N ASN A 39 -12.73 4.50 22.34
CA ASN A 39 -11.63 3.55 22.43
C ASN A 39 -12.03 2.18 21.88
N ASP A 40 -13.22 1.69 22.24
CA ASP A 40 -13.74 0.41 21.76
C ASP A 40 -13.96 0.45 20.22
N GLU A 41 -14.33 1.61 19.65
CA GLU A 41 -14.46 1.80 18.20
C GLU A 41 -13.11 1.84 17.49
N ASN A 42 -12.13 2.58 18.01
CA ASN A 42 -10.78 2.62 17.45
C ASN A 42 -10.12 1.22 17.46
N GLU A 43 -10.27 0.45 18.54
CA GLU A 43 -9.75 -0.91 18.61
C GLU A 43 -10.40 -1.84 17.55
N ARG A 44 -11.68 -1.63 17.22
CA ARG A 44 -12.34 -2.39 16.16
C ARG A 44 -11.79 -2.03 14.79
N LEU A 45 -11.67 -0.73 14.49
CA LEU A 45 -11.12 -0.25 13.22
C LEU A 45 -9.70 -0.77 13.00
N ASP A 46 -8.83 -0.71 14.02
CA ASP A 46 -7.47 -1.24 13.95
C ASP A 46 -7.44 -2.76 13.66
N ASN A 47 -8.39 -3.52 14.22
CA ASN A 47 -8.47 -4.96 14.00
C ASN A 47 -9.02 -5.31 12.62
N ASP A 48 -10.00 -4.55 12.14
CA ASP A 48 -10.55 -4.71 10.80
C ASP A 48 -9.48 -4.39 9.74
N GLU A 49 -8.73 -3.31 9.93
CA GLU A 49 -7.62 -2.93 9.06
C GLU A 49 -6.55 -4.03 8.99
N LYS A 50 -6.11 -4.57 10.14
CA LYS A 50 -5.15 -5.69 10.18
C LYS A 50 -5.66 -6.91 9.43
N THR A 51 -6.96 -7.21 9.55
CA THR A 51 -7.59 -8.36 8.89
C THR A 51 -7.63 -8.16 7.38
N ILE A 52 -8.01 -6.97 6.92
CA ILE A 52 -8.02 -6.60 5.50
C ILE A 52 -6.62 -6.68 4.91
N ASN A 53 -5.63 -6.09 5.59
CA ASN A 53 -4.23 -6.10 5.14
C ASN A 53 -3.67 -7.53 5.05
N ALA A 54 -3.98 -8.40 6.02
CA ALA A 54 -3.58 -9.80 5.98
C ALA A 54 -4.17 -10.55 4.78
N GLU A 55 -5.44 -10.30 4.45
CA GLU A 55 -6.12 -10.93 3.31
C GLU A 55 -5.57 -10.40 1.96
N ILE A 56 -5.28 -9.10 1.86
CA ILE A 56 -4.60 -8.50 0.71
C ILE A 56 -3.24 -9.16 0.48
N GLU A 57 -2.43 -9.29 1.53
CA GLU A 57 -1.11 -9.89 1.45
C GLU A 57 -1.18 -11.38 1.06
N LYS A 58 -2.17 -12.11 1.57
CA LYS A 58 -2.44 -13.49 1.17
C LYS A 58 -2.79 -13.60 -0.32
N ARG A 59 -3.65 -12.72 -0.84
CA ARG A 59 -4.02 -12.69 -2.28
C ARG A 59 -2.81 -12.36 -3.15
N LYS A 60 -2.01 -11.36 -2.78
CA LYS A 60 -0.77 -10.99 -3.49
C LYS A 60 0.22 -12.15 -3.53
N ASN A 61 0.39 -12.88 -2.42
CA ASN A 61 1.25 -14.05 -2.35
C ASN A 61 0.75 -15.21 -3.22
N ALA A 62 -0.57 -15.46 -3.24
CA ALA A 62 -1.17 -16.46 -4.11
C ALA A 62 -0.97 -16.11 -5.59
N HIS A 63 -1.20 -14.85 -5.96
CA HIS A 63 -1.01 -14.36 -7.33
C HIS A 63 0.46 -14.50 -7.76
N TRP A 64 1.41 -14.05 -6.93
CA TRP A 64 2.83 -14.22 -7.20
C TRP A 64 3.23 -15.69 -7.38
N LYS A 65 2.75 -16.58 -6.50
CA LYS A 65 3.03 -18.02 -6.57
C LYS A 65 2.54 -18.64 -7.86
N GLN A 66 1.40 -18.22 -8.39
CA GLN A 66 0.89 -18.69 -9.69
C GLN A 66 1.67 -18.08 -10.85
N PHE A 67 1.94 -16.78 -10.78
CA PHE A 67 2.55 -16.02 -11.87
C PHE A 67 4.01 -16.40 -12.14
N SER A 68 4.76 -16.76 -11.10
CA SER A 68 6.22 -17.03 -11.15
C SER A 68 6.62 -18.43 -11.64
N GLN A 69 5.69 -19.33 -11.94
CA GLN A 69 5.96 -20.75 -12.24
C GLN A 69 6.55 -21.04 -13.63
N SER A 70 6.84 -20.03 -14.45
CA SER A 70 7.40 -20.25 -15.78
C SER A 70 8.88 -20.63 -15.71
N ASN A 71 9.26 -21.66 -16.48
CA ASN A 71 10.65 -22.13 -16.56
C ASN A 71 11.46 -21.47 -17.69
N ASN A 72 10.81 -20.76 -18.61
CA ASN A 72 11.43 -20.22 -19.82
C ASN A 72 11.17 -18.72 -20.03
N GLU A 73 10.52 -18.05 -19.09
CA GLU A 73 10.23 -16.62 -19.18
C GLU A 73 10.65 -15.91 -17.90
N ILE A 74 11.38 -14.80 -18.05
CA ILE A 74 11.47 -13.81 -16.99
C ILE A 74 10.12 -13.10 -16.93
N ARG A 75 9.53 -13.06 -15.74
CA ARG A 75 8.26 -12.39 -15.50
C ARG A 75 8.40 -11.31 -14.44
N LEU A 76 7.80 -10.16 -14.71
CA LEU A 76 7.66 -9.03 -13.82
C LEU A 76 6.19 -8.91 -13.44
N LEU A 77 5.90 -8.92 -12.13
CA LEU A 77 4.59 -8.59 -11.58
C LEU A 77 4.71 -7.30 -10.75
N ILE A 78 3.77 -6.38 -10.93
CA ILE A 78 3.74 -5.13 -10.19
C ILE A 78 2.37 -4.98 -9.54
N PHE A 79 2.36 -4.77 -8.23
CA PHE A 79 1.18 -4.30 -7.50
C PHE A 79 1.30 -2.79 -7.28
N ILE A 80 0.30 -2.04 -7.71
CA ILE A 80 0.25 -0.58 -7.62
C ILE A 80 -0.83 -0.21 -6.63
N HIS A 81 -0.43 0.38 -5.52
CA HIS A 81 -1.31 0.80 -4.43
C HIS A 81 -1.59 2.30 -4.58
N ASN A 82 -2.86 2.63 -4.76
CA ASN A 82 -3.30 4.02 -4.69
C ASN A 82 -3.67 4.37 -3.25
N ASN A 83 -2.73 4.90 -2.47
CA ASN A 83 -2.96 5.34 -1.10
C ASN A 83 -3.45 6.79 -1.02
N THR A 84 -4.02 7.32 -2.11
CA THR A 84 -4.57 8.68 -2.16
C THR A 84 -6.09 8.65 -2.11
N SER A 85 -6.69 9.79 -1.78
CA SER A 85 -8.13 9.99 -1.86
C SER A 85 -8.65 10.28 -3.26
N GLU A 86 -7.78 10.29 -4.29
CA GLU A 86 -8.12 10.62 -5.67
C GLU A 86 -7.93 9.38 -6.57
N THR A 87 -8.73 9.26 -7.62
CA THR A 87 -8.43 8.28 -8.68
C THR A 87 -7.16 8.72 -9.41
N ILE A 88 -6.19 7.82 -9.51
CA ILE A 88 -4.97 8.08 -10.29
C ILE A 88 -5.09 7.44 -11.67
N GLN A 89 -4.73 8.21 -12.69
CA GLN A 89 -4.86 7.82 -14.09
C GLN A 89 -3.52 7.40 -14.67
N LEU A 90 -3.54 6.39 -15.52
CA LEU A 90 -2.34 6.00 -16.27
C LEU A 90 -2.09 7.06 -17.36
N ILE A 91 -0.96 7.76 -17.25
CA ILE A 91 -0.59 8.86 -18.15
C ILE A 91 0.30 8.39 -19.29
N ASP A 92 1.26 7.51 -18.98
CA ASP A 92 2.27 7.04 -19.92
C ASP A 92 2.81 5.68 -19.48
N THR A 93 3.20 4.82 -20.41
CA THR A 93 3.69 3.47 -20.13
C THR A 93 4.40 2.86 -21.33
N ASP A 94 5.35 1.96 -21.08
CA ASP A 94 5.88 1.04 -22.09
C ASP A 94 5.37 -0.41 -21.93
N PHE A 95 4.38 -0.62 -21.07
CA PHE A 95 3.64 -1.87 -21.01
C PHE A 95 2.69 -2.01 -22.19
N ASP A 96 2.45 -3.26 -22.60
CA ASP A 96 1.51 -3.56 -23.67
C ASP A 96 0.08 -3.46 -23.12
N VAL A 97 -0.50 -2.26 -23.19
CA VAL A 97 -1.85 -1.94 -22.70
C VAL A 97 -2.73 -1.54 -23.88
N GLU A 98 -3.83 -2.25 -24.09
CA GLU A 98 -4.76 -1.97 -25.19
C GLU A 98 -5.61 -0.72 -24.94
N ASP A 99 -6.05 -0.51 -23.70
CA ASP A 99 -6.84 0.65 -23.27
C ASP A 99 -6.30 1.23 -21.96
N MET A 100 -5.72 2.42 -22.03
CA MET A 100 -5.16 3.11 -20.86
C MET A 100 -6.23 3.56 -19.87
N SER A 101 -7.46 3.83 -20.33
CA SER A 101 -8.54 4.30 -19.45
C SER A 101 -9.05 3.18 -18.52
N GLY A 102 -8.89 1.93 -18.93
CA GLY A 102 -9.14 0.75 -18.09
C GLY A 102 -8.08 0.54 -17.00
N CYS A 103 -7.02 1.34 -16.96
CA CYS A 103 -5.94 1.25 -15.98
C CYS A 103 -6.02 2.30 -14.86
N ASP A 104 -7.08 3.13 -14.84
CA ASP A 104 -7.32 4.06 -13.74
C ASP A 104 -7.53 3.30 -12.42
N ILE A 105 -6.88 3.79 -11.36
CA ILE A 105 -6.89 3.12 -10.05
C ILE A 105 -7.70 3.98 -9.08
N PRO A 106 -8.86 3.50 -8.58
CA PRO A 106 -9.66 4.23 -7.60
C PRO A 106 -8.91 4.49 -6.29
N PRO A 107 -9.39 5.40 -5.44
CA PRO A 107 -8.83 5.64 -4.11
C PRO A 107 -8.75 4.36 -3.28
N TYR A 108 -7.60 4.13 -2.64
CA TYR A 108 -7.34 3.00 -1.74
C TYR A 108 -7.47 1.61 -2.38
N GLU A 109 -7.38 1.54 -3.71
CA GLU A 109 -7.40 0.29 -4.46
C GLU A 109 -6.01 -0.14 -4.95
N ILE A 110 -5.92 -1.43 -5.31
CA ILE A 110 -4.70 -2.04 -5.84
C ILE A 110 -4.92 -2.49 -7.28
N ALA A 111 -4.10 -2.00 -8.19
CA ALA A 111 -4.02 -2.50 -9.55
C ALA A 111 -2.82 -3.43 -9.74
N THR A 112 -2.83 -4.19 -10.83
CA THR A 112 -1.74 -5.07 -11.21
C THR A 112 -1.30 -4.79 -12.64
N MET A 113 0.02 -4.76 -12.88
CA MET A 113 0.61 -4.77 -14.22
C MET A 113 1.62 -5.89 -14.33
N ASP A 114 1.77 -6.46 -15.52
CA ASP A 114 2.72 -7.54 -15.75
C ASP A 114 3.49 -7.41 -17.07
N ALA A 115 4.71 -7.95 -17.09
CA ALA A 115 5.52 -8.05 -18.29
C ALA A 115 6.23 -9.39 -18.33
N LYS A 116 6.44 -9.93 -19.54
CA LYS A 116 7.06 -11.23 -19.78
C LYS A 116 8.13 -11.11 -20.85
N LYS A 117 9.25 -11.81 -20.66
CA LYS A 117 10.32 -11.91 -21.65
C LYS A 117 10.86 -13.32 -21.69
N TYR A 118 10.97 -13.90 -22.88
CA TYR A 118 11.62 -15.19 -23.06
C TYR A 118 13.07 -15.17 -22.53
N PHE A 119 13.42 -16.18 -21.75
CA PHE A 119 14.74 -16.38 -21.18
C PHE A 119 15.48 -17.48 -21.94
N ASP A 120 16.52 -17.08 -22.67
CA ASP A 120 17.45 -17.99 -23.34
C ASP A 120 18.79 -17.98 -22.63
N SER A 121 19.07 -19.03 -21.85
CA SER A 121 20.33 -19.18 -21.12
C SER A 121 21.55 -19.28 -22.05
N ASN A 122 21.37 -19.73 -23.30
CA ASN A 122 22.48 -19.86 -24.26
C ASN A 122 23.02 -18.49 -24.69
N ARG A 123 22.17 -17.45 -24.67
CA ARG A 123 22.56 -16.06 -24.96
C ARG A 123 23.48 -15.47 -23.91
N LEU A 124 23.58 -16.09 -22.74
CA LEU A 124 24.41 -15.65 -21.62
C LEU A 124 25.72 -16.46 -21.50
N SER A 125 26.04 -17.27 -22.52
CA SER A 125 27.20 -18.16 -22.54
C SER A 125 28.54 -17.42 -22.56
N ALA A 126 29.61 -18.19 -22.36
CA ALA A 126 30.95 -17.68 -22.12
C ALA A 126 31.56 -16.84 -23.25
N VAL A 127 31.04 -16.98 -24.46
CA VAL A 127 31.52 -16.26 -25.65
C VAL A 127 30.98 -14.82 -25.69
N THR A 128 29.88 -14.54 -24.97
CA THR A 128 29.17 -13.25 -25.02
C THR A 128 29.02 -12.65 -23.62
N ALA A 129 30.15 -12.51 -22.91
CA ALA A 129 30.31 -11.83 -21.63
C ALA A 129 29.74 -10.39 -21.66
N ARG A 130 28.42 -10.25 -21.57
CA ARG A 130 27.70 -8.99 -21.70
C ARG A 130 26.55 -9.01 -20.73
N ASN A 131 26.45 -7.93 -19.95
CA ASN A 131 25.26 -7.64 -19.17
C ASN A 131 24.07 -7.57 -20.14
N GLN A 132 23.08 -8.44 -19.97
CA GLN A 132 21.88 -8.43 -20.78
C GLN A 132 20.72 -7.86 -19.97
N THR A 133 20.07 -6.84 -20.54
CA THR A 133 18.82 -6.30 -20.01
C THR A 133 17.68 -7.15 -20.56
N PHE A 134 16.90 -7.77 -19.68
CA PHE A 134 15.75 -8.59 -20.06
C PHE A 134 14.43 -7.85 -19.90
N ILE A 135 14.31 -7.10 -18.81
CA ILE A 135 13.16 -6.24 -18.52
C ILE A 135 13.68 -4.82 -18.37
N LYS A 136 13.07 -3.90 -19.08
CA LYS A 136 13.15 -2.45 -18.85
C LYS A 136 11.74 -1.96 -19.08
N LYS A 137 11.11 -1.46 -18.02
CA LYS A 137 9.72 -1.04 -18.02
C LYS A 137 9.56 0.26 -17.26
N PHE A 138 8.60 1.08 -17.66
CA PHE A 138 8.22 2.28 -16.95
C PHE A 138 6.72 2.52 -17.06
N PHE A 139 6.19 3.27 -16.11
CA PHE A 139 4.87 3.88 -16.24
C PHE A 139 4.81 5.18 -15.44
N THR A 140 3.82 6.01 -15.76
CA THR A 140 3.52 7.23 -15.03
C THR A 140 2.05 7.27 -14.67
N TYR A 141 1.75 7.39 -13.37
CA TYR A 141 0.40 7.64 -12.87
C TYR A 141 0.29 9.08 -12.36
N GLY A 142 -0.91 9.65 -12.40
CA GLY A 142 -1.15 10.94 -11.78
C GLY A 142 -2.62 11.36 -11.70
N ALA A 143 -2.84 12.42 -10.94
CA ALA A 143 -4.12 13.09 -10.80
C ALA A 143 -3.88 14.60 -10.90
N GLY A 144 -4.35 15.20 -12.00
CA GLY A 144 -4.11 16.62 -12.32
C GLY A 144 -2.63 17.00 -12.33
N ASP A 145 -2.23 17.87 -11.40
CA ASP A 145 -0.86 18.39 -11.27
C ASP A 145 0.10 17.47 -10.48
N MET A 146 -0.39 16.37 -9.92
CA MET A 146 0.37 15.39 -9.16
C MET A 146 0.71 14.19 -10.04
N LYS A 147 1.99 13.84 -10.13
CA LYS A 147 2.46 12.73 -10.99
C LYS A 147 3.57 11.94 -10.32
N CYS A 148 3.52 10.62 -10.49
CA CYS A 148 4.53 9.67 -10.05
C CYS A 148 4.98 8.83 -11.23
N HIS A 149 6.28 8.88 -11.49
CA HIS A 149 6.94 8.06 -12.48
C HIS A 149 7.65 6.91 -11.80
N PHE A 150 7.53 5.74 -12.41
CA PHE A 150 8.18 4.54 -11.96
C PHE A 150 8.96 3.92 -13.12
N ASP A 151 10.17 3.45 -12.81
CA ASP A 151 11.01 2.69 -13.72
C ASP A 151 11.55 1.44 -13.04
N THR A 152 11.69 0.36 -13.82
CA THR A 152 12.38 -0.85 -13.39
C THR A 152 13.22 -1.44 -14.51
N THR A 153 14.38 -1.96 -14.13
CA THR A 153 15.27 -2.67 -15.02
C THR A 153 15.77 -3.95 -14.36
N MET A 154 15.73 -5.05 -15.09
CA MET A 154 16.34 -6.31 -14.70
C MET A 154 17.45 -6.69 -15.68
N VAL A 155 18.65 -6.85 -15.13
CA VAL A 155 19.87 -7.18 -15.86
C VAL A 155 20.40 -8.52 -15.34
N VAL A 156 20.78 -9.42 -16.23
CA VAL A 156 21.60 -10.59 -15.86
C VAL A 156 23.04 -10.32 -16.26
N LYS A 157 23.93 -10.36 -15.28
CA LYS A 157 25.38 -10.27 -15.48
C LYS A 157 25.94 -11.68 -15.57
N SER A 158 26.82 -11.93 -16.52
CA SER A 158 27.63 -13.15 -16.56
C SER A 158 29.04 -12.83 -16.07
N SER A 159 29.57 -13.69 -15.21
CA SER A 159 30.95 -13.64 -14.73
C SER A 159 31.61 -15.02 -14.87
N PHE A 160 32.94 -15.03 -15.00
CA PHE A 160 33.71 -16.25 -15.24
C PHE A 160 34.46 -16.68 -14.00
N GLY A 161 34.21 -17.93 -13.58
CA GLY A 161 35.20 -18.72 -12.85
C GLY A 161 36.04 -19.57 -13.79
N VAL A 162 37.02 -20.30 -13.25
CA VAL A 162 37.95 -21.17 -14.02
C VAL A 162 37.22 -22.34 -14.72
N PHE A 163 36.01 -22.71 -14.26
CA PHE A 163 35.30 -23.90 -14.75
C PHE A 163 33.84 -23.68 -15.20
N THR A 164 33.12 -22.67 -14.68
CA THR A 164 31.71 -22.42 -15.03
C THR A 164 31.37 -20.93 -15.08
N THR A 165 30.40 -20.57 -15.93
CA THR A 165 29.83 -19.22 -15.98
C THR A 165 28.84 -19.04 -14.84
N THR A 166 29.00 -17.98 -14.04
CA THR A 166 28.05 -17.61 -12.99
C THR A 166 27.15 -16.49 -13.50
N LEU A 167 25.83 -16.68 -13.39
CA LEU A 167 24.82 -15.69 -13.75
C LEU A 167 24.32 -15.00 -12.48
N THR A 168 24.35 -13.67 -12.47
CA THR A 168 23.92 -12.86 -11.33
C THR A 168 22.86 -11.86 -11.80
N PRO A 169 21.59 -12.03 -11.41
CA PRO A 169 20.56 -11.05 -11.69
C PRO A 169 20.77 -9.78 -10.84
N THR A 170 20.36 -8.64 -11.38
CA THR A 170 20.28 -7.36 -10.68
C THR A 170 18.95 -6.73 -11.03
N TRP A 171 18.19 -6.35 -10.01
CA TRP A 171 16.91 -5.65 -10.15
C TRP A 171 17.10 -4.21 -9.67
N ALA A 172 16.90 -3.26 -10.56
CA ALA A 172 16.82 -1.85 -10.24
C ALA A 172 15.37 -1.41 -10.36
N HIS A 173 14.94 -0.57 -9.43
CA HIS A 173 13.62 0.04 -9.43
C HIS A 173 13.69 1.40 -8.75
N GLN A 174 12.93 2.36 -9.27
CA GLN A 174 12.85 3.70 -8.72
C GLN A 174 11.43 4.24 -8.92
N ALA A 175 10.98 5.01 -7.93
CA ALA A 175 9.76 5.81 -8.01
C ALA A 175 10.13 7.26 -7.73
N SER A 176 9.58 8.19 -8.51
CA SER A 176 9.88 9.62 -8.38
C SER A 176 8.65 10.48 -8.66
N SER A 177 8.55 11.59 -7.92
CA SER A 177 7.50 12.59 -8.18
C SER A 177 7.95 13.52 -9.30
N MET A 178 7.10 13.71 -10.31
CA MET A 178 7.39 14.55 -11.50
C MET A 178 6.32 15.64 -11.75
N GLY A 179 5.31 15.72 -10.89
CA GLY A 179 4.24 16.73 -11.00
C GLY A 179 4.67 18.12 -10.55
N ARG A 180 3.83 19.13 -10.85
CA ARG A 180 3.99 20.48 -10.28
C ARG A 180 3.76 20.47 -8.77
N LYS A 181 2.87 19.58 -8.32
CA LYS A 181 2.67 19.27 -6.91
C LYS A 181 3.37 17.97 -6.57
N LYS A 182 4.04 17.95 -5.41
CA LYS A 182 4.71 16.77 -4.90
C LYS A 182 3.67 15.71 -4.55
N LEU A 183 3.89 14.50 -5.07
CA LEU A 183 3.16 13.29 -4.74
C LEU A 183 4.17 12.28 -4.20
N VAL A 184 3.93 11.74 -3.00
CA VAL A 184 4.81 10.73 -2.42
C VAL A 184 4.65 9.45 -3.24
N CYS A 185 5.75 8.85 -3.66
CA CYS A 185 5.74 7.52 -4.23
C CYS A 185 6.97 6.74 -3.84
N SER A 186 6.78 5.44 -3.61
CA SER A 186 7.84 4.50 -3.26
C SER A 186 7.73 3.26 -4.13
N SER A 187 8.83 2.52 -4.24
CA SER A 187 8.83 1.19 -4.84
C SER A 187 9.67 0.25 -3.98
N ARG A 188 9.24 -1.01 -3.90
CA ARG A 188 9.88 -2.04 -3.08
C ARG A 188 9.93 -3.36 -3.83
N LEU A 189 11.10 -3.99 -3.85
CA LEU A 189 11.23 -5.40 -4.22
C LEU A 189 10.54 -6.28 -3.17
N ARG A 190 9.39 -6.83 -3.57
CA ARG A 190 8.55 -7.69 -2.71
C ARG A 190 9.07 -9.12 -2.70
N ALA A 191 9.29 -9.69 -3.87
CA ALA A 191 9.71 -11.07 -4.04
C ALA A 191 10.52 -11.24 -5.32
N HIS A 192 11.37 -12.26 -5.36
CA HIS A 192 12.09 -12.65 -6.57
C HIS A 192 12.41 -14.14 -6.56
N VAL A 193 12.63 -14.71 -7.75
CA VAL A 193 13.13 -16.06 -7.93
C VAL A 193 14.65 -15.98 -8.03
N PRO A 194 15.42 -16.60 -7.12
CA PRO A 194 16.88 -16.52 -7.14
C PRO A 194 17.51 -17.38 -8.23
N ALA A 195 16.78 -18.37 -8.74
CA ALA A 195 17.19 -19.21 -9.86
C ALA A 195 16.60 -18.68 -11.18
N ALA A 196 17.23 -19.04 -12.30
CA ALA A 196 16.68 -18.77 -13.61
C ALA A 196 15.23 -19.31 -13.72
N PRO A 197 14.28 -18.56 -14.30
CA PRO A 197 14.49 -17.37 -15.14
C PRO A 197 14.49 -16.02 -14.39
N TYR A 198 14.66 -15.98 -13.06
CA TYR A 198 14.85 -14.74 -12.29
C TYR A 198 13.67 -13.75 -12.28
N SER A 199 12.45 -14.27 -12.38
CA SER A 199 11.21 -13.50 -12.24
C SER A 199 11.17 -12.72 -10.93
N TYR A 200 10.50 -11.57 -10.91
CA TYR A 200 10.43 -10.70 -9.73
C TYR A 200 9.11 -9.95 -9.61
N CYS A 201 8.84 -9.47 -8.40
CA CYS A 201 7.61 -8.79 -8.02
C CYS A 201 7.93 -7.49 -7.29
N LEU A 202 7.22 -6.43 -7.64
CA LEU A 202 7.34 -5.11 -7.01
C LEU A 202 6.02 -4.68 -6.38
N ASP A 203 6.15 -3.97 -5.26
CA ASP A 203 5.09 -3.15 -4.67
C ASP A 203 5.43 -1.68 -4.97
N ILE A 204 4.46 -0.93 -5.47
CA ILE A 204 4.57 0.51 -5.76
C ILE A 204 3.46 1.21 -5.01
N HIS A 205 3.82 2.19 -4.18
CA HIS A 205 2.86 2.98 -3.42
C HIS A 205 2.83 4.40 -3.97
N ILE A 206 1.63 4.90 -4.23
CA ILE A 206 1.37 6.27 -4.66
C ILE A 206 0.52 6.92 -3.56
N GLY A 207 1.03 7.96 -2.91
CA GLY A 207 0.50 8.48 -1.65
C GLY A 207 1.34 8.05 -0.45
N GLN A 208 0.91 8.46 0.75
CA GLN A 208 1.53 8.00 1.99
C GLN A 208 1.05 6.56 2.28
N GLU A 209 1.97 5.67 2.63
CA GLU A 209 1.60 4.41 3.30
C GLU A 209 0.88 4.78 4.60
N GLN A 210 -0.35 4.27 4.77
CA GLN A 210 -1.11 4.37 6.02
C GLN A 210 -0.57 3.35 7.01
#